data_AF-A0AB39YHY9-F1
#
_entry.id   AF-A0AB39YHY9-F1
#
_cell.length_a   1.000
_cell.length_b   1.000
_cell.length_c   1.000
_cell.angle_alpha   90.00
_cell.angle_beta   90.00
_cell.angle_gamma   90.00
#
_symmetry.space_group_name_H-M   'P 1'
#
loop_
_entity.id
_entity.type
_entity.pdbx_description
1 polymer ?
#
loop_
_entity_poly.entity_id
_entity_poly.type
_entity_poly.pdbx_seq_one_letter_code
_entity_poly.pdbx_strand_id
1 'polypeptide(L)'
;MEDYGGTFGGGHEVTKNFFESIRLTHEHPTGSISKETCAGDEARGELLVNFDLRGEEIVTVVRLRLYEGTNCFSRDLDAEDYRFLRIDESESREVHAYGRNYEPESYDRVWADFSVSQNTGPPPEPSHVLANRISIGRVEITWVDEARLETGYEIRFNSIGGAIKSLPPNTTKYIFSIPGPTGPKQCIQVRAVGAQGPSEWTPVGPFVECG
;
A
#
# COMPACT_ATOMS: atom_id res chain seq x y z
N MET A 1 -31.61 35.97 -29.57
CA MET A 1 -30.96 35.12 -30.58
C MET A 1 -30.90 33.77 -29.90
N GLU A 2 -31.84 32.92 -30.27
CA GLU A 2 -32.06 31.60 -29.68
C GLU A 2 -30.91 30.71 -30.15
N ASP A 3 -30.11 30.23 -29.21
CA ASP A 3 -29.06 29.26 -29.47
C ASP A 3 -29.73 27.89 -29.50
N TYR A 4 -30.06 27.45 -30.72
CA TYR A 4 -30.54 26.10 -30.96
C TYR A 4 -29.36 25.18 -30.73
N GLY A 5 -29.41 24.42 -29.63
CA GLY A 5 -28.51 23.31 -29.34
C GLY A 5 -28.23 22.54 -30.63
N GLY A 6 -26.98 22.67 -31.09
CA GLY A 6 -26.48 21.79 -32.13
C GLY A 6 -26.59 20.37 -31.59
N THR A 7 -26.94 19.42 -32.46
CA THR A 7 -26.71 18.01 -32.21
C THR A 7 -25.22 17.78 -31.99
N PHE A 8 -24.76 17.92 -30.75
CA PHE A 8 -23.49 17.41 -30.26
C PHE A 8 -23.68 15.92 -29.97
N GLY A 9 -22.65 15.09 -30.18
CA GLY A 9 -22.79 13.64 -30.08
C GLY A 9 -22.81 12.94 -31.44
N GLY A 10 -21.67 13.00 -32.15
CA GLY A 10 -21.18 11.76 -32.73
C GLY A 10 -20.93 10.79 -31.57
N GLY A 11 -21.31 9.51 -31.68
CA GLY A 11 -21.01 8.53 -30.63
C GLY A 11 -19.50 8.33 -30.50
N HIS A 12 -18.85 9.17 -29.69
CA HIS A 12 -17.41 9.19 -29.49
C HIS A 12 -17.09 8.67 -28.10
N GLU A 13 -16.67 7.41 -28.04
CA GLU A 13 -16.18 6.79 -26.81
C GLU A 13 -14.65 6.76 -26.82
N VAL A 14 -14.04 7.33 -25.78
CA VAL A 14 -12.57 7.30 -25.60
C VAL A 14 -12.25 6.69 -24.26
N THR A 15 -11.57 5.55 -24.28
CA THR A 15 -11.11 4.83 -23.09
C THR A 15 -9.61 4.94 -22.95
N LYS A 16 -9.13 5.32 -21.77
CA LYS A 16 -7.70 5.30 -21.42
C LYS A 16 -7.45 4.40 -20.23
N ASN A 17 -6.66 3.36 -20.47
CA ASN A 17 -6.14 2.52 -19.39
C ASN A 17 -4.97 3.24 -18.71
N PHE A 18 -4.83 3.04 -17.40
CA PHE A 18 -3.70 3.55 -16.65
C PHE A 18 -3.28 2.56 -15.57
N PHE A 19 -2.01 2.63 -15.21
CA PHE A 19 -1.44 2.00 -14.03
C PHE A 19 -0.34 2.93 -13.53
N GLU A 20 -0.49 3.43 -12.31
CA GLU A 20 0.44 4.38 -11.72
C GLU A 20 0.63 4.05 -10.24
N SER A 21 1.81 4.40 -9.72
CA SER A 21 2.14 4.25 -8.31
C SER A 21 2.81 5.52 -7.80
N ILE A 22 2.55 5.83 -6.54
CA ILE A 22 3.19 6.92 -5.82
C ILE A 22 3.82 6.33 -4.57
N ARG A 23 5.04 6.80 -4.24
CA ARG A 23 5.66 6.50 -2.97
C ARG A 23 5.32 7.61 -1.98
N LEU A 24 4.70 7.23 -0.86
CA LEU A 24 4.43 8.12 0.26
C LEU A 24 5.34 7.75 1.43
N THR A 25 5.74 8.74 2.21
CA THR A 25 6.51 8.57 3.45
C THR A 25 5.95 9.51 4.50
N HIS A 26 6.30 9.34 5.78
CA HIS A 26 5.88 10.31 6.80
C HIS A 26 6.43 11.73 6.56
N GLU A 27 7.54 11.87 5.83
CA GLU A 27 8.08 13.17 5.39
C GLU A 27 7.38 13.73 4.15
N HIS A 28 6.83 12.86 3.30
CA HIS A 28 6.09 13.19 2.09
C HIS A 28 4.76 12.41 2.06
N PRO A 29 3.79 12.78 2.92
CA PRO A 29 2.61 11.95 3.17
C PRO A 29 1.54 12.07 2.08
N THR A 30 1.62 13.07 1.21
CA THR A 30 0.59 13.34 0.19
C THR A 30 1.10 13.14 -1.23
N GLY A 31 0.22 12.67 -2.11
CA GLY A 31 0.47 12.60 -3.55
C GLY A 31 -0.82 12.62 -4.35
N SER A 32 -0.73 12.77 -5.67
CA SER A 32 -1.92 12.77 -6.53
C SER A 32 -1.63 12.18 -7.90
N ILE A 33 -2.61 11.45 -8.44
CA ILE A 33 -2.64 10.98 -9.83
C ILE A 33 -3.76 11.71 -10.55
N SER A 34 -3.50 12.22 -11.76
CA SER A 34 -4.51 12.86 -12.59
C SER A 34 -4.56 12.28 -13.99
N LYS A 35 -5.77 12.13 -14.53
CA LYS A 35 -6.01 11.74 -15.93
C LYS A 35 -7.01 12.68 -16.55
N GLU A 36 -6.77 12.99 -17.82
CA GLU A 36 -7.64 13.84 -18.63
C GLU A 36 -7.81 13.21 -20.00
N THR A 37 -9.05 13.18 -20.48
CA THR A 37 -9.41 12.62 -21.78
C THR A 37 -10.47 13.49 -22.43
N CYS A 38 -10.20 13.89 -23.66
CA CYS A 38 -11.13 14.57 -24.55
C CYS A 38 -11.77 13.53 -25.49
N ALA A 39 -13.07 13.63 -25.71
CA ALA A 39 -13.86 12.84 -26.65
C ALA A 39 -14.63 13.79 -27.58
N GLY A 40 -14.63 13.49 -28.88
CA GLY A 40 -15.38 14.25 -29.88
C GLY A 40 -14.92 15.70 -30.12
N ASP A 41 -13.86 16.16 -29.44
CA ASP A 41 -13.52 17.60 -29.34
C ASP A 41 -14.68 18.44 -28.79
N GLU A 42 -15.43 17.90 -27.83
CA GLU A 42 -16.60 18.54 -27.20
C GLU A 42 -16.70 18.21 -25.71
N ALA A 43 -16.47 16.96 -25.34
CA ALA A 43 -16.58 16.47 -23.97
C ALA A 43 -15.21 16.08 -23.38
N ARG A 44 -15.00 16.41 -22.11
CA ARG A 44 -13.77 16.12 -21.38
C ARG A 44 -14.04 15.51 -20.02
N GLY A 45 -13.44 14.35 -19.78
CA GLY A 45 -13.34 13.74 -18.45
C GLY A 45 -12.04 14.14 -17.74
N GLU A 46 -12.13 14.57 -16.48
CA GLU A 46 -10.98 14.75 -15.58
C GLU A 46 -11.11 13.84 -14.35
N LEU A 47 -10.14 12.97 -14.14
CA LEU A 47 -10.00 12.16 -12.93
C LEU A 47 -8.83 12.73 -12.11
N LEU A 48 -9.07 13.01 -10.83
CA LEU A 48 -8.05 13.35 -9.85
C LEU A 48 -8.18 12.42 -8.65
N VAL A 49 -7.11 11.71 -8.32
CA VAL A 49 -7.02 10.85 -7.15
C VAL A 49 -5.96 11.43 -6.22
N ASN A 50 -6.38 11.91 -5.05
CA ASN A 50 -5.47 12.42 -4.01
C ASN A 50 -5.27 11.33 -2.95
N PHE A 51 -4.03 11.17 -2.52
CA PHE A 51 -3.62 10.21 -1.49
C PHE A 51 -3.01 10.97 -0.31
N ASP A 52 -3.32 10.52 0.89
CA ASP A 52 -2.82 11.07 2.15
C ASP A 52 -2.51 9.91 3.11
N LEU A 53 -1.23 9.72 3.43
CA LEU A 53 -0.74 8.74 4.38
C LEU A 53 -1.01 9.24 5.81
N ARG A 54 -1.89 8.55 6.52
CA ARG A 54 -2.28 8.88 7.90
C ARG A 54 -1.95 7.74 8.85
N GLY A 55 -0.82 7.87 9.53
CA GLY A 55 -0.24 6.74 10.26
C GLY A 55 0.27 5.72 9.26
N GLU A 56 -0.40 4.56 9.19
CA GLU A 56 -0.11 3.50 8.22
C GLU A 56 -1.23 3.28 7.19
N GLU A 57 -2.36 3.99 7.32
CA GLU A 57 -3.47 3.90 6.38
C GLU A 57 -3.33 4.94 5.25
N ILE A 58 -3.80 4.60 4.05
CA ILE A 58 -3.95 5.57 2.96
C ILE A 58 -5.39 6.06 2.91
N VAL A 59 -5.57 7.37 3.10
CA VAL A 59 -6.82 8.07 2.83
C VAL A 59 -6.80 8.58 1.39
N THR A 60 -7.77 8.14 0.60
CA THR A 60 -7.89 8.51 -0.81
C THR A 60 -9.15 9.33 -1.05
N VAL A 61 -9.01 10.45 -1.77
CA VAL A 61 -10.13 11.22 -2.31
C VAL A 61 -10.06 11.18 -3.83
N VAL A 62 -11.05 10.54 -4.44
CA VAL A 62 -11.25 10.50 -5.88
C VAL A 62 -12.25 11.58 -6.26
N ARG A 63 -11.91 12.36 -7.27
CA ARG A 63 -12.80 13.32 -7.91
C ARG A 63 -12.83 13.01 -9.40
N LEU A 64 -14.02 12.75 -9.93
CA LEU A 64 -14.25 12.59 -11.37
C LEU A 64 -15.13 13.73 -11.85
N ARG A 65 -14.77 14.38 -12.95
CA ARG A 65 -15.53 15.47 -13.56
C ARG A 65 -15.79 15.21 -15.03
N LEU A 66 -16.94 15.66 -15.49
CA LEU A 66 -17.31 15.80 -16.89
C LEU A 66 -17.48 17.28 -17.20
N TYR A 67 -16.81 17.75 -18.23
CA TYR A 67 -17.02 19.06 -18.82
C TYR A 67 -17.46 18.89 -20.26
N GLU A 68 -18.46 19.65 -20.69
CA GLU A 68 -18.97 19.64 -22.06
C GLU A 68 -18.98 21.07 -22.62
N GLY A 69 -19.01 21.19 -23.94
CA GLY A 69 -19.18 22.47 -24.60
C GLY A 69 -18.66 22.45 -26.02
N THR A 70 -18.34 23.63 -26.55
CA THR A 70 -17.89 23.75 -27.95
C THR A 70 -16.54 23.12 -28.24
N ASN A 71 -15.74 22.83 -27.20
CA ASN A 71 -14.48 22.10 -27.29
C ASN A 71 -14.06 21.54 -25.93
N CYS A 72 -13.06 20.67 -25.94
CA CYS A 72 -12.55 20.03 -24.73
C CYS A 72 -11.84 20.96 -23.74
N PHE A 73 -11.61 22.23 -24.08
CA PHE A 73 -11.12 23.24 -23.13
C PHE A 73 -12.25 23.97 -22.40
N SER A 74 -13.50 23.56 -22.64
CA SER A 74 -14.65 24.05 -21.88
C SER A 74 -14.43 23.90 -20.38
N ARG A 75 -14.94 24.88 -19.64
CA ARG A 75 -14.99 24.90 -18.18
C ARG A 75 -16.39 24.71 -17.65
N ASP A 76 -17.34 24.43 -18.54
CA ASP A 76 -18.70 24.09 -18.14
C ASP A 76 -18.67 22.73 -17.46
N LEU A 77 -19.19 22.64 -16.24
CA LEU A 77 -19.09 21.43 -15.42
C LEU A 77 -20.46 20.78 -15.33
N ASP A 78 -20.64 19.70 -16.07
CA ASP A 78 -21.92 19.03 -16.21
C ASP A 78 -22.13 17.90 -15.21
N ALA A 79 -21.03 17.27 -14.77
CA ALA A 79 -21.09 16.26 -13.72
C ALA A 79 -19.83 16.24 -12.87
N GLU A 80 -20.00 15.91 -11.59
CA GLU A 80 -18.91 15.66 -10.65
C GLU A 80 -19.29 14.51 -9.70
N ASP A 81 -18.35 13.59 -9.47
CA ASP A 81 -18.46 12.51 -8.50
C ASP A 81 -17.27 12.54 -7.53
N TYR A 82 -17.53 12.30 -6.26
CA TYR A 82 -16.55 12.25 -5.19
C TYR A 82 -16.59 10.91 -4.49
N ARG A 83 -15.45 10.22 -4.45
CA ARG A 83 -15.29 8.99 -3.64
C ARG A 83 -14.26 9.21 -2.57
N PHE A 84 -14.60 8.78 -1.37
CA PHE A 84 -13.71 8.76 -0.23
C PHE A 84 -13.44 7.32 0.15
N LEU A 85 -12.17 6.94 0.24
CA LEU A 85 -11.76 5.60 0.63
C LEU A 85 -10.69 5.68 1.71
N ARG A 86 -10.72 4.70 2.62
CA ARG A 86 -9.59 4.34 3.47
C ARG A 86 -9.10 3.00 3.01
N ILE A 87 -7.79 2.88 2.86
CA ILE A 87 -7.12 1.67 2.43
C ILE A 87 -6.16 1.31 3.53
N ASP A 88 -6.45 0.18 4.17
CA ASP A 88 -5.62 -0.34 5.23
C ASP A 88 -4.33 -0.92 4.64
N GLU A 89 -3.33 -1.11 5.50
CA GLU A 89 -2.05 -1.68 5.10
C GLU A 89 -2.21 -3.02 4.36
N SER A 90 -1.60 -3.14 3.18
CA SER A 90 -1.73 -4.33 2.30
C SER A 90 -3.16 -4.64 1.82
N GLU A 91 -4.11 -3.70 1.93
CA GLU A 91 -5.45 -3.82 1.36
C GLU A 91 -5.49 -3.34 -0.11
N SER A 92 -6.46 -3.85 -0.86
CA SER A 92 -6.89 -3.32 -2.16
C SER A 92 -8.39 -3.05 -2.15
N ARG A 93 -8.80 -1.90 -2.71
CA ARG A 93 -10.21 -1.52 -2.85
C ARG A 93 -10.54 -1.09 -4.27
N GLU A 94 -11.68 -1.57 -4.77
CA GLU A 94 -12.25 -1.14 -6.03
C GLU A 94 -12.94 0.22 -5.90
N VAL A 95 -12.83 1.04 -6.94
CA VAL A 95 -13.46 2.34 -7.09
C VAL A 95 -14.27 2.35 -8.36
N HIS A 96 -15.54 2.73 -8.23
CA HIS A 96 -16.44 3.01 -9.34
C HIS A 96 -16.91 4.45 -9.20
N ALA A 97 -16.43 5.34 -10.07
CA ALA A 97 -16.87 6.73 -10.16
C ALA A 97 -17.62 6.96 -11.47
N TYR A 98 -18.70 7.73 -11.43
CA TYR A 98 -19.59 7.93 -12.58
C TYR A 98 -20.21 9.32 -12.58
N GLY A 99 -20.23 9.97 -13.74
CA GLY A 99 -20.91 11.23 -14.00
C GLY A 99 -21.64 11.20 -15.34
N ARG A 100 -22.72 11.98 -15.44
CA ARG A 100 -23.53 12.10 -16.65
C ARG A 100 -24.06 13.52 -16.77
N ASN A 101 -24.09 14.07 -17.99
CA ASN A 101 -24.80 15.30 -18.28
C ASN A 101 -26.33 15.07 -18.22
N TYR A 102 -27.03 15.95 -17.50
CA TYR A 102 -28.49 15.95 -17.33
C TYR A 102 -29.20 17.04 -18.14
N GLU A 103 -28.47 17.80 -18.94
CA GLU A 103 -29.07 18.76 -19.87
C GLU A 103 -29.96 18.04 -20.90
N PRO A 104 -31.08 18.67 -21.30
CA PRO A 104 -31.94 18.11 -22.34
C PRO A 104 -31.14 17.87 -23.62
N GLU A 105 -31.29 16.67 -24.18
CA GLU A 105 -30.67 16.25 -25.45
C GLU A 105 -29.14 16.06 -25.44
N SER A 106 -28.46 16.24 -24.30
CA SER A 106 -27.08 15.75 -24.09
C SER A 106 -27.07 14.39 -23.36
N TYR A 107 -26.24 13.47 -23.85
CA TYR A 107 -26.13 12.11 -23.32
C TYR A 107 -24.70 11.75 -22.86
N ASP A 108 -23.86 12.76 -22.66
CA ASP A 108 -22.47 12.57 -22.32
C ASP A 108 -22.27 11.99 -20.93
N ARG A 109 -21.24 11.14 -20.83
CA ARG A 109 -20.95 10.34 -19.64
C ARG A 109 -19.46 10.28 -19.42
N VAL A 110 -19.10 10.19 -18.15
CA VAL A 110 -17.75 9.89 -17.71
C VAL A 110 -17.81 8.80 -16.65
N TRP A 111 -16.88 7.87 -16.68
CA TRP A 111 -16.72 6.89 -15.62
C TRP A 111 -15.24 6.57 -15.42
N ALA A 112 -14.92 6.09 -14.23
CA ALA A 112 -13.61 5.57 -13.89
C ALA A 112 -13.78 4.35 -12.99
N ASP A 113 -13.34 3.20 -13.50
CA ASP A 113 -13.28 1.94 -12.78
C ASP A 113 -11.82 1.54 -12.58
N PHE A 114 -11.39 1.45 -11.33
CA PHE A 114 -10.01 1.11 -10.99
C PHE A 114 -9.91 0.60 -9.55
N SER A 115 -8.83 -0.11 -9.26
CA SER A 115 -8.48 -0.46 -7.87
C SER A 115 -7.37 0.44 -7.35
N VAL A 116 -7.40 0.70 -6.05
CA VAL A 116 -6.32 1.30 -5.31
C VAL A 116 -5.82 0.28 -4.31
N SER A 117 -4.51 0.06 -4.28
CA SER A 117 -3.87 -0.88 -3.36
C SER A 117 -2.68 -0.23 -2.68
N GLN A 118 -2.45 -0.63 -1.44
CA GLN A 118 -1.28 -0.21 -0.67
C GLN A 118 -0.27 -1.35 -0.62
N ASN A 119 0.99 -1.05 -0.96
CA ASN A 119 2.11 -1.98 -0.75
C ASN A 119 3.08 -1.37 0.26
N THR A 120 3.07 -1.90 1.48
CA THR A 120 3.94 -1.45 2.58
C THR A 120 5.32 -2.11 2.58
N GLY A 121 5.56 -3.09 1.70
CA GLY A 121 6.78 -3.90 1.71
C GLY A 121 6.82 -4.91 2.88
N PRO A 122 7.96 -5.60 3.08
CA PRO A 122 8.14 -6.49 4.22
C PRO A 122 7.97 -5.74 5.56
N PRO A 123 7.56 -6.43 6.63
CA PRO A 123 7.47 -5.80 7.95
C PRO A 123 8.85 -5.31 8.42
N PRO A 124 8.90 -4.34 9.35
CA PRO A 124 10.14 -3.97 10.01
C PRO A 124 10.73 -5.19 10.75
N GLU A 125 12.06 -5.22 10.86
CA GLU A 125 12.73 -6.26 11.63
C GLU A 125 12.50 -6.06 13.14
N PRO A 126 12.48 -7.14 13.94
CA PRO A 126 12.47 -7.04 15.40
C PRO A 126 13.61 -6.19 15.92
N SER A 127 13.44 -5.61 17.11
CA SER A 127 14.50 -4.87 17.78
C SER A 127 14.89 -5.52 19.12
N HIS A 128 16.02 -5.09 19.69
CA HIS A 128 16.49 -5.51 21.01
C HIS A 128 16.52 -7.03 21.24
N VAL A 129 17.15 -7.78 20.33
CA VAL A 129 17.33 -9.23 20.50
C VAL A 129 18.32 -9.49 21.64
N LEU A 130 17.90 -10.26 22.64
CA LEU A 130 18.71 -10.63 23.80
C LEU A 130 18.73 -12.15 23.93
N ALA A 131 19.91 -12.76 24.05
CA ALA A 131 20.11 -14.18 24.30
C ALA A 131 20.67 -14.40 25.71
N ASN A 132 19.85 -14.95 26.60
CA ASN A 132 20.18 -15.21 28.00
C ASN A 132 20.28 -16.71 28.30
N ARG A 133 21.42 -17.15 28.85
CA ARG A 133 21.59 -18.55 29.28
C ARG A 133 20.87 -18.78 30.60
N ILE A 134 19.78 -19.54 30.58
CA ILE A 134 18.98 -19.85 31.77
C ILE A 134 19.42 -21.16 32.46
N SER A 135 20.01 -22.11 31.73
CA SER A 135 20.63 -23.31 32.29
C SER A 135 21.64 -23.92 31.32
N ILE A 136 22.33 -24.99 31.75
CA ILE A 136 23.13 -25.81 30.82
C ILE A 136 22.21 -26.29 29.69
N GLY A 137 22.64 -26.05 28.45
CA GLY A 137 21.88 -26.42 27.25
C GLY A 137 20.60 -25.62 26.99
N ARG A 138 20.27 -24.59 27.79
CA ARG A 138 19.08 -23.76 27.55
C ARG A 138 19.42 -22.28 27.44
N VAL A 139 19.02 -21.69 26.33
CA VAL A 139 19.16 -20.26 26.05
C VAL A 139 17.78 -19.70 25.75
N GLU A 140 17.38 -18.70 26.50
CA GLU A 140 16.19 -17.91 26.25
C GLU A 140 16.55 -16.74 25.35
N ILE A 141 15.73 -16.48 24.35
CA ILE A 141 15.84 -15.30 23.51
C ILE A 141 14.58 -14.47 23.65
N THR A 142 14.75 -13.17 23.77
CA THR A 142 13.67 -12.19 23.77
C THR A 142 13.96 -11.11 22.73
N TRP A 143 12.91 -10.52 22.17
CA TRP A 143 12.99 -9.36 21.28
C TRP A 143 11.78 -8.47 21.45
N VAL A 144 11.86 -7.25 20.94
CA VAL A 144 10.73 -6.33 20.79
C VAL A 144 10.09 -6.58 19.43
N ASP A 145 8.77 -6.71 19.46
CA ASP A 145 7.94 -6.83 18.28
C ASP A 145 7.70 -5.44 17.68
N GLU A 146 8.30 -5.19 16.52
CA GLU A 146 8.10 -3.96 15.73
C GLU A 146 7.15 -4.17 14.55
N ALA A 147 6.79 -5.43 14.25
CA ALA A 147 5.95 -5.75 13.10
C ALA A 147 4.49 -5.80 13.52
N ARG A 148 3.60 -5.11 12.80
CA ARG A 148 2.14 -5.19 13.04
C ARG A 148 1.43 -6.20 12.16
N LEU A 149 2.00 -6.46 10.98
CA LEU A 149 1.43 -7.29 9.92
C LEU A 149 2.28 -8.54 9.65
N GLU A 150 3.02 -8.98 10.64
CA GLU A 150 3.67 -10.27 10.61
C GLU A 150 2.65 -11.41 10.72
N THR A 151 2.90 -12.43 9.92
CA THR A 151 2.27 -13.74 9.96
C THR A 151 3.07 -14.72 10.84
N GLY A 152 4.26 -14.31 11.30
CA GLY A 152 5.13 -15.11 12.16
C GLY A 152 6.53 -14.53 12.30
N TYR A 153 7.35 -15.25 13.06
CA TYR A 153 8.77 -14.96 13.24
C TYR A 153 9.63 -16.13 12.83
N GLU A 154 10.82 -15.84 12.35
CA GLU A 154 11.85 -16.84 12.11
C GLU A 154 13.10 -16.53 12.91
N ILE A 155 13.75 -17.60 13.35
CA ILE A 155 15.03 -17.53 14.06
C ILE A 155 16.08 -18.28 13.26
N ARG A 156 17.31 -17.77 13.23
CA ARG A 156 18.49 -18.49 12.75
C ARG A 156 19.71 -18.27 13.65
N PHE A 157 20.70 -19.13 13.48
CA PHE A 157 22.07 -18.79 13.84
C PHE A 157 22.74 -18.05 12.69
N ASN A 158 23.53 -17.03 12.99
CA ASN A 158 24.27 -16.23 12.00
C ASN A 158 25.17 -17.08 11.08
N SER A 159 25.63 -18.24 11.56
CA SER A 159 26.44 -19.18 10.80
C SER A 159 25.66 -20.02 9.78
N ILE A 160 24.33 -19.91 9.75
CA ILE A 160 23.43 -20.67 8.87
C ILE A 160 22.65 -19.69 7.99
N GLY A 161 22.52 -19.99 6.70
CA GLY A 161 21.83 -19.10 5.77
C GLY A 161 20.31 -19.04 5.96
N GLY A 162 19.69 -20.11 6.45
CA GLY A 162 18.24 -20.26 6.59
C GLY A 162 17.72 -20.26 8.03
N ALA A 163 16.39 -20.16 8.15
CA ALA A 163 15.69 -20.28 9.43
C ALA A 163 15.84 -21.70 10.00
N ILE A 164 16.08 -21.77 11.31
CA ILE A 164 16.10 -23.03 12.07
C ILE A 164 14.80 -23.23 12.87
N LYS A 165 14.00 -22.16 13.01
CA LYS A 165 12.72 -22.19 13.70
C LYS A 165 11.77 -21.14 13.12
N SER A 166 10.52 -21.53 12.97
CA SER A 166 9.39 -20.61 12.70
C SER A 166 8.47 -20.58 13.92
N LEU A 167 7.92 -19.41 14.19
CA LEU A 167 7.12 -19.09 15.36
C LEU A 167 5.83 -18.35 14.92
N PRO A 168 4.75 -18.48 15.70
CA PRO A 168 3.50 -17.76 15.42
C PRO A 168 3.69 -16.24 15.50
N PRO A 169 2.76 -15.44 14.94
CA PRO A 169 2.81 -13.98 15.04
C PRO A 169 2.73 -13.53 16.49
N ASN A 170 3.12 -12.28 16.78
CA ASN A 170 3.19 -11.69 18.12
C ASN A 170 4.10 -12.44 19.11
N THR A 171 4.96 -13.35 18.65
CA THR A 171 5.93 -14.03 19.51
C THR A 171 7.06 -13.05 19.83
N THR A 172 7.39 -12.88 21.10
CA THR A 172 8.49 -12.01 21.58
C THR A 172 9.57 -12.77 22.35
N LYS A 173 9.42 -14.10 22.47
CA LYS A 173 10.28 -14.96 23.28
C LYS A 173 10.33 -16.39 22.75
N TYR A 174 11.51 -17.00 22.81
CA TYR A 174 11.71 -18.42 22.52
C TYR A 174 12.83 -19.03 23.35
N ILE A 175 12.70 -20.31 23.73
CA ILE A 175 13.73 -21.03 24.48
C ILE A 175 14.33 -22.11 23.58
N PHE A 176 15.63 -21.99 23.29
CA PHE A 176 16.41 -23.06 22.67
C PHE A 176 16.80 -24.12 23.69
N SER A 177 16.73 -25.37 23.23
CA SER A 177 17.50 -26.47 23.81
C SER A 177 18.67 -26.75 22.88
N ILE A 178 19.83 -26.20 23.22
CA ILE A 178 21.09 -26.51 22.55
C ILE A 178 21.75 -27.69 23.28
N PRO A 179 22.37 -28.66 22.57
CA PRO A 179 23.35 -29.54 23.21
C PRO A 179 24.34 -28.67 24.00
N GLY A 180 24.78 -29.13 25.19
CA GLY A 180 25.64 -28.39 26.12
C GLY A 180 26.92 -27.78 25.52
N PRO A 181 27.77 -27.09 26.31
CA PRO A 181 28.80 -26.18 25.79
C PRO A 181 29.93 -26.93 25.09
N THR A 182 29.74 -27.31 23.83
CA THR A 182 30.73 -27.99 23.01
C THR A 182 30.83 -27.40 21.60
N GLY A 183 30.31 -26.18 21.39
CA GLY A 183 30.31 -25.50 20.10
C GLY A 183 30.85 -24.07 20.15
N PRO A 184 31.25 -23.49 19.00
CA PRO A 184 31.64 -22.08 18.92
C PRO A 184 30.48 -21.16 19.34
N LYS A 185 30.80 -19.97 19.84
CA LYS A 185 29.81 -18.93 20.18
C LYS A 185 28.96 -18.65 18.92
N GLN A 186 27.66 -18.89 19.00
CA GLN A 186 26.73 -18.61 17.91
C GLN A 186 25.89 -17.39 18.27
N CYS A 187 25.65 -16.55 17.28
CA CYS A 187 24.78 -15.40 17.44
C CYS A 187 23.43 -15.69 16.81
N ILE A 188 22.38 -15.31 17.51
CA ILE A 188 21.02 -15.50 17.05
C ILE A 188 20.57 -14.25 16.29
N GLN A 189 19.86 -14.48 15.20
CA GLN A 189 19.12 -13.44 14.50
C GLN A 189 17.65 -13.84 14.44
N VAL A 190 16.78 -12.83 14.53
CA VAL A 190 15.34 -12.97 14.39
C VAL A 190 14.91 -12.14 13.18
N ARG A 191 13.84 -12.54 12.49
CA ARG A 191 13.18 -11.71 11.49
C ARG A 191 11.68 -11.88 11.57
N ALA A 192 10.95 -10.82 11.24
CA ALA A 192 9.51 -10.87 11.06
C ALA A 192 9.18 -11.42 9.67
N VAL A 193 8.06 -12.12 9.53
CA VAL A 193 7.59 -12.66 8.25
C VAL A 193 6.20 -12.10 7.96
N GLY A 194 6.05 -11.28 6.93
CA GLY A 194 4.76 -10.72 6.51
C GLY A 194 4.28 -11.23 5.15
N ALA A 195 3.09 -10.82 4.73
CA ALA A 195 2.51 -11.21 3.44
C ALA A 195 3.35 -10.76 2.23
N GLN A 196 4.06 -9.64 2.36
CA GLN A 196 4.95 -9.09 1.33
C GLN A 196 6.38 -9.67 1.37
N GLY A 197 6.61 -10.65 2.24
CA GLY A 197 7.91 -11.26 2.44
C GLY A 197 8.48 -11.01 3.84
N PRO A 198 9.64 -11.61 4.14
CA PRO A 198 10.29 -11.45 5.42
C PRO A 198 11.05 -10.12 5.52
N SER A 199 11.14 -9.59 6.73
CA SER A 199 12.08 -8.52 7.05
C SER A 199 13.53 -8.98 6.81
N GLU A 200 14.46 -8.03 6.83
CA GLU A 200 15.87 -8.37 7.04
C GLU A 200 16.05 -9.09 8.38
N TRP A 201 17.16 -9.82 8.50
CA TRP A 201 17.54 -10.45 9.75
C TRP A 201 18.13 -9.41 10.69
N THR A 202 17.68 -9.41 11.95
CA THR A 202 18.20 -8.51 12.98
C THR A 202 19.73 -8.49 12.97
N PRO A 203 20.37 -7.34 13.19
CA PRO A 203 21.82 -7.26 13.25
C PRO A 203 22.37 -8.17 14.35
N VAL A 204 23.61 -8.62 14.18
CA VAL A 204 24.32 -9.38 15.20
C VAL A 204 25.15 -8.42 16.05
N GLY A 205 24.75 -8.20 17.30
CA GLY A 205 25.58 -7.53 18.28
C GLY A 205 26.54 -8.51 18.96
N PRO A 206 27.82 -8.15 19.18
CA PRO A 206 28.83 -9.06 19.74
C PRO A 206 28.60 -9.46 21.22
N PHE A 207 27.68 -8.77 21.93
CA PHE A 207 27.52 -8.88 23.38
C PHE A 207 26.15 -9.41 23.84
N VAL A 208 25.08 -9.29 23.06
CA VAL A 208 23.71 -9.52 23.57
C VAL A 208 23.00 -10.67 22.86
N GLU A 209 23.34 -10.92 21.61
CA GLU A 209 22.69 -11.87 20.71
C GLU A 209 23.47 -13.20 20.63
N CYS A 210 24.66 -13.25 21.23
CA CYS A 210 25.59 -14.36 21.16
C CYS A 210 25.78 -15.03 22.53
N GLY A 211 25.42 -16.31 22.67
CA GLY A 211 25.46 -17.08 23.94
C GLY A 211 26.21 -18.42 23.88
#